data_AF-A0A1S3JL64-F1
#
_entry.id   AF-A0A1S3JL64-F1
#
_cell.length_a   1.000
_cell.length_b   1.000
_cell.length_c   1.000
_cell.angle_alpha   90.00
_cell.angle_beta   90.00
_cell.angle_gamma   90.00
#
_symmetry.space_group_name_H-M   'P 1'
#
loop_
_entity.id
_entity.type
_entity.pdbx_description
1 polymer ?
#
loop_
_entity_poly.entity_id
_entity_poly.type
_entity_poly.pdbx_seq_one_letter_code
_entity_poly.pdbx_strand_id
1 'polypeptide(L)'
;MSRVVIVPVGNDESIAVLVSQNNVSGLEQLWQSGQICFGAKTTEGGCSNPDCNAREHGEDLIWAAVQYGHCDVIRWLISHGANLAVGNSRDHWKRQPVHFAACDGHIPLLQVLLTSGVNVNTLDAEERTPLHWAATFGQHEVAKYLISCGANVNIDAAQNNGFTPLHAAACLGHTKLCKLFLEHGAAINEADKDGWTTLHVASCYYYPDIVKLLLDHGASVNQETVDKQTALHICVENRDTVLAGMLIEAGVALNLKDKRGYTALHWAVYHDKILMVKYLINYGADLNTVNEKQQGLLETALTQADTNMIQLLHAAGANIYPELNSHNHIQQIHTLRQFENNCYVSINRNVIEALATNPRKLQELCSLRIRSCLKPNYQQQVRFLPLPAEMKSYVALKHL
;
A
#
# COMPACT_ATOMS: atom_id res chain seq x y z
N MET A 1 -10.29 -22.89 0.60
CA MET A 1 -11.22 -23.98 0.21
C MET A 1 -12.43 -23.35 -0.46
N SER A 2 -12.41 -23.22 -1.78
CA SER A 2 -13.56 -22.73 -2.55
C SER A 2 -14.12 -23.90 -3.33
N ARG A 3 -15.34 -24.33 -2.96
CA ARG A 3 -16.07 -25.44 -3.57
C ARG A 3 -16.32 -25.15 -5.04
N VAL A 4 -15.85 -26.04 -5.91
CA VAL A 4 -16.19 -26.10 -7.32
C VAL A 4 -17.68 -26.37 -7.44
N VAL A 5 -18.44 -25.40 -7.94
CA VAL A 5 -19.79 -25.63 -8.44
C VAL A 5 -19.63 -26.24 -9.82
N ILE A 6 -19.80 -27.56 -9.89
CA ILE A 6 -19.99 -28.27 -11.15
C ILE A 6 -21.38 -27.86 -11.64
N VAL A 7 -21.45 -27.03 -12.67
CA VAL A 7 -22.70 -26.74 -13.37
C VAL A 7 -22.97 -27.92 -14.30
N PRO A 8 -24.06 -28.68 -14.14
CA PRO A 8 -24.41 -29.73 -15.08
C PRO A 8 -25.16 -29.09 -16.24
N VAL A 9 -24.62 -29.21 -17.45
CA VAL A 9 -25.36 -28.92 -18.69
C VAL A 9 -25.50 -30.24 -19.44
N GLY A 10 -26.70 -30.45 -20.01
CA GLY A 10 -27.21 -31.76 -20.43
C GLY A 10 -26.31 -32.47 -21.44
N ASN A 11 -26.06 -33.76 -21.19
CA ASN A 11 -25.26 -34.70 -21.98
C ASN A 11 -23.75 -34.42 -22.08
N ASP A 12 -23.19 -33.54 -21.25
CA ASP A 12 -21.76 -33.19 -21.17
C ASP A 12 -20.88 -34.11 -20.30
N GLU A 13 -21.31 -35.34 -20.01
CA GLU A 13 -20.56 -36.30 -19.16
C GLU A 13 -19.28 -36.87 -19.81
N SER A 14 -18.97 -36.56 -21.07
CA SER A 14 -17.83 -37.18 -21.78
C SER A 14 -16.55 -36.35 -21.74
N ILE A 15 -16.54 -35.11 -22.23
CA ILE A 15 -15.29 -34.35 -22.42
C ILE A 15 -14.69 -33.86 -21.08
N ALA A 16 -15.50 -33.25 -20.22
CA ALA A 16 -15.03 -32.72 -18.94
C ALA A 16 -14.50 -33.84 -18.03
N VAL A 17 -15.16 -35.00 -18.05
CA VAL A 17 -14.71 -36.20 -17.33
C VAL A 17 -13.39 -36.71 -17.90
N LEU A 18 -13.26 -36.83 -19.22
CA LEU A 18 -12.02 -37.26 -19.86
C LEU A 18 -10.84 -36.33 -19.53
N VAL A 19 -11.06 -35.00 -19.58
CA VAL A 19 -10.04 -34.02 -19.17
C VAL A 19 -9.71 -34.21 -17.70
N SER A 20 -10.71 -34.31 -16.81
CA SER A 20 -10.47 -34.51 -15.36
C SER A 20 -9.66 -35.77 -15.04
N GLN A 21 -9.79 -36.81 -15.87
CA GLN A 21 -9.07 -38.08 -15.76
C GLN A 21 -7.72 -38.09 -16.47
N ASN A 22 -7.29 -36.96 -17.07
CA ASN A 22 -6.10 -36.87 -17.93
C ASN A 22 -6.11 -37.91 -19.07
N ASN A 23 -7.31 -38.27 -19.57
CA ASN A 23 -7.50 -39.35 -20.54
C ASN A 23 -7.34 -38.83 -21.99
N VAL A 24 -6.08 -38.68 -22.41
CA VAL A 24 -5.71 -38.24 -23.76
C VAL A 24 -6.25 -39.19 -24.84
N SER A 25 -6.25 -40.50 -24.60
CA SER A 25 -6.74 -41.49 -25.57
C SER A 25 -8.24 -41.34 -25.87
N GLY A 26 -9.04 -41.02 -24.86
CA GLY A 26 -10.46 -40.73 -25.05
C GLY A 26 -10.68 -39.41 -25.80
N LEU A 27 -9.88 -38.38 -25.52
CA LEU A 27 -9.92 -37.12 -26.27
C LEU A 27 -9.53 -37.31 -27.74
N GLU A 28 -8.53 -38.14 -28.03
CA GLU A 28 -8.12 -38.51 -29.39
C GLU A 28 -9.24 -39.21 -30.15
N GLN A 29 -9.99 -40.12 -29.52
CA GLN A 29 -11.15 -40.77 -30.14
C GLN A 29 -12.25 -39.77 -30.51
N LEU A 30 -12.52 -38.80 -29.62
CA LEU A 30 -13.51 -37.74 -29.86
C LEU A 30 -13.05 -36.73 -30.93
N TRP A 31 -11.74 -36.51 -31.05
CA TRP A 31 -11.17 -35.70 -32.13
C TRP A 31 -11.32 -36.41 -33.48
N GLN A 32 -10.95 -37.69 -33.57
CA GLN A 32 -11.07 -38.48 -34.80
C GLN A 32 -12.53 -38.67 -35.24
N SER A 33 -13.48 -38.72 -34.31
CA SER A 33 -14.92 -38.78 -34.62
C SER A 33 -15.51 -37.42 -35.05
N GLY A 34 -14.73 -36.33 -34.98
CA GLY A 34 -15.17 -34.98 -35.30
C GLY A 34 -16.08 -34.35 -34.23
N GLN A 35 -16.11 -34.89 -33.01
CA GLN A 35 -16.90 -34.36 -31.89
C GLN A 35 -16.20 -33.20 -31.16
N ILE A 36 -14.87 -33.04 -31.33
CA ILE A 36 -14.06 -31.92 -30.83
C ILE A 36 -13.36 -31.24 -32.02
N CYS A 37 -13.25 -29.91 -32.00
CA CYS A 37 -12.49 -29.16 -33.01
C CYS A 37 -11.86 -27.87 -32.41
N PHE A 38 -10.74 -27.41 -32.98
CA PHE A 38 -10.02 -26.20 -32.56
C PHE A 38 -9.84 -25.20 -33.73
N GLY A 39 -10.19 -23.94 -33.52
CA GLY A 39 -9.86 -22.83 -34.43
C GLY A 39 -10.66 -22.75 -35.74
N ALA A 40 -10.66 -21.57 -36.38
CA ALA A 40 -11.51 -21.20 -37.52
C ALA A 40 -11.10 -21.75 -38.90
N LYS A 41 -10.20 -22.75 -38.98
CA LYS A 41 -9.86 -23.41 -40.26
C LYS A 41 -10.62 -24.73 -40.38
N THR A 42 -11.89 -24.61 -40.74
CA THR A 42 -12.63 -25.69 -41.39
C THR A 42 -12.14 -25.84 -42.83
N THR A 43 -10.93 -26.34 -43.03
CA THR A 43 -10.49 -26.77 -44.37
C THR A 43 -9.74 -28.08 -44.22
N GLU A 44 -10.40 -29.13 -44.72
CA GLU A 44 -10.03 -30.56 -44.75
C GLU A 44 -10.33 -31.34 -43.45
N GLY A 45 -11.62 -31.63 -43.24
CA GLY A 45 -12.12 -32.44 -42.12
C GLY A 45 -13.05 -31.70 -41.17
N GLY A 46 -14.00 -30.92 -41.70
CA GLY A 46 -14.94 -30.15 -40.89
C GLY A 46 -15.68 -31.02 -39.87
N CYS A 47 -15.84 -30.48 -38.66
CA CYS A 47 -16.69 -31.03 -37.61
C CYS A 47 -18.04 -31.47 -38.20
N SER A 48 -18.37 -32.76 -38.06
CA SER A 48 -19.60 -33.37 -38.60
C SER A 48 -20.87 -32.89 -37.87
N ASN A 49 -20.70 -32.19 -36.75
CA ASN A 49 -21.78 -31.73 -35.89
C ASN A 49 -22.13 -30.26 -36.19
N PRO A 50 -23.32 -29.96 -36.73
CA PRO A 50 -23.75 -28.59 -37.02
C PRO A 50 -23.91 -27.71 -35.76
N ASP A 51 -23.95 -28.31 -34.56
CA ASP A 51 -24.03 -27.60 -33.27
C ASP A 51 -22.67 -27.42 -32.57
N CYS A 52 -21.55 -27.84 -33.18
CA CYS A 52 -20.25 -27.74 -32.49
C CYS A 52 -19.78 -26.28 -32.40
N ASN A 53 -19.89 -25.71 -31.20
CA ASN A 53 -19.30 -24.41 -30.92
C ASN A 53 -17.80 -24.58 -30.66
N ALA A 54 -17.04 -24.76 -31.74
CA ALA A 54 -15.58 -25.00 -31.73
C ALA A 54 -14.80 -24.03 -30.81
N ARG A 55 -15.30 -22.80 -30.68
CA ARG A 55 -14.72 -21.77 -29.83
C ARG A 55 -14.98 -22.03 -28.34
N GLU A 56 -16.20 -22.41 -27.97
CA GLU A 56 -16.57 -22.71 -26.57
C GLU A 56 -15.96 -24.04 -26.10
N HIS A 57 -16.01 -25.10 -26.92
CA HIS A 57 -15.39 -26.37 -26.56
C HIS A 57 -13.87 -26.24 -26.41
N GLY A 58 -13.19 -25.61 -27.39
CA GLY A 58 -11.73 -25.43 -27.33
C GLY A 58 -11.28 -24.61 -26.13
N GLU A 59 -12.01 -23.54 -25.79
CA GLU A 59 -11.74 -22.72 -24.61
C GLU A 59 -11.97 -23.51 -23.31
N ASP A 60 -13.08 -24.25 -23.21
CA ASP A 60 -13.41 -25.04 -22.02
C ASP A 60 -12.42 -26.19 -21.75
N LEU A 61 -11.94 -26.88 -22.79
CA LEU A 61 -10.91 -27.91 -22.64
C LEU A 61 -9.58 -27.33 -22.12
N ILE A 62 -9.15 -26.18 -22.65
CA ILE A 62 -7.92 -25.52 -22.20
C ILE A 62 -8.04 -25.18 -20.71
N TRP A 63 -9.12 -24.53 -20.29
CA TRP A 63 -9.27 -24.10 -18.90
C TRP A 63 -9.44 -25.25 -17.92
N ALA A 64 -10.16 -26.31 -18.30
CA ALA A 64 -10.24 -27.51 -17.49
C ALA A 64 -8.85 -28.16 -17.31
N ALA A 65 -8.09 -28.31 -18.39
CA ALA A 65 -6.76 -28.90 -18.32
C ALA A 65 -5.77 -28.04 -17.52
N VAL A 66 -5.85 -26.71 -17.64
CA VAL A 66 -5.06 -25.76 -16.83
C VAL A 66 -5.43 -25.86 -15.34
N GLN A 67 -6.73 -25.88 -15.01
CA GLN A 67 -7.22 -25.96 -13.63
C GLN A 67 -6.76 -27.25 -12.92
N TYR A 68 -6.72 -28.36 -13.64
CA TYR A 68 -6.25 -29.64 -13.08
C TYR A 68 -4.74 -29.85 -13.19
N GLY A 69 -4.01 -28.98 -13.90
CA GLY A 69 -2.57 -29.15 -14.14
C GLY A 69 -2.21 -30.31 -15.07
N HIS A 70 -3.16 -30.75 -15.90
CA HIS A 70 -3.04 -31.94 -16.76
C HIS A 70 -2.18 -31.66 -17.99
N CYS A 71 -0.86 -31.76 -17.80
CA CYS A 71 0.13 -31.44 -18.81
C CYS A 71 -0.01 -32.27 -20.08
N ASP A 72 -0.46 -33.53 -19.99
CA ASP A 72 -0.59 -34.40 -21.17
C ASP A 72 -1.74 -33.96 -22.05
N VAL A 73 -2.87 -33.55 -21.46
CA VAL A 73 -3.98 -32.93 -22.20
C VAL A 73 -3.52 -31.63 -22.84
N ILE A 74 -2.76 -30.78 -22.14
CA ILE A 74 -2.22 -29.54 -22.72
C ILE A 74 -1.27 -29.82 -23.90
N ARG A 75 -0.37 -30.81 -23.79
CA ARG A 75 0.49 -31.22 -24.91
C ARG A 75 -0.32 -31.70 -26.11
N TRP A 76 -1.36 -32.49 -25.85
CA TRP A 76 -2.27 -32.96 -26.88
C TRP A 76 -3.04 -31.82 -27.55
N LEU A 77 -3.51 -30.82 -26.79
CA LEU A 77 -4.12 -29.62 -27.34
C LEU A 77 -3.15 -28.84 -28.25
N ILE A 78 -1.89 -28.69 -27.83
CA ILE A 78 -0.84 -28.03 -28.63
C ILE A 78 -0.58 -28.78 -29.93
N SER A 79 -0.46 -30.12 -29.90
CA SER A 79 -0.20 -30.92 -31.12
C SER A 79 -1.31 -30.83 -32.15
N HIS A 80 -2.53 -30.49 -31.72
CA HIS A 80 -3.71 -30.30 -32.57
C HIS A 80 -3.98 -28.83 -32.91
N GLY A 81 -3.03 -27.92 -32.65
CA GLY A 81 -3.08 -26.53 -33.08
C GLY A 81 -3.89 -25.60 -32.18
N ALA A 82 -4.18 -26.00 -30.93
CA ALA A 82 -4.83 -25.11 -29.97
C ALA A 82 -3.96 -23.88 -29.66
N ASN A 83 -4.56 -22.69 -29.70
CA ASN A 83 -3.88 -21.45 -29.31
C ASN A 83 -3.98 -21.26 -27.79
N LEU A 84 -2.84 -21.34 -27.09
CA LEU A 84 -2.76 -21.16 -25.63
C LEU A 84 -2.43 -19.72 -25.22
N ALA A 85 -2.21 -18.80 -26.16
CA ALA A 85 -2.01 -17.37 -25.91
C ALA A 85 -3.36 -16.61 -25.88
N VAL A 86 -4.41 -17.26 -25.38
CA VAL A 86 -5.76 -16.69 -25.27
C VAL A 86 -6.08 -16.39 -23.80
N GLY A 87 -6.61 -15.20 -23.54
CA GLY A 87 -7.10 -14.83 -22.23
C GLY A 87 -8.44 -15.52 -21.93
N ASN A 88 -8.65 -15.96 -20.70
CA ASN A 88 -9.90 -16.59 -20.29
C ASN A 88 -11.05 -15.58 -20.38
N SER A 89 -12.03 -15.84 -21.25
CA SER A 89 -13.16 -14.93 -21.44
C SER A 89 -14.05 -14.82 -20.20
N ARG A 90 -14.09 -15.86 -19.37
CA ARG A 90 -14.83 -15.94 -18.10
C ARG A 90 -14.05 -15.38 -16.91
N ASP A 91 -12.73 -15.18 -17.06
CA ASP A 91 -11.91 -14.52 -16.04
C ASP A 91 -11.99 -13.00 -16.21
N HIS A 92 -12.20 -12.29 -15.11
CA HIS A 92 -12.33 -10.83 -15.16
C HIS A 92 -11.02 -10.14 -15.55
N TRP A 93 -9.88 -10.72 -15.17
CA TRP A 93 -8.57 -10.21 -15.55
C TRP A 93 -8.10 -10.73 -16.91
N LYS A 94 -8.91 -11.49 -17.64
CA LYS A 94 -8.53 -12.07 -18.95
C LYS A 94 -7.19 -12.82 -18.90
N ARG A 95 -6.89 -13.48 -17.79
CA ARG A 95 -5.65 -14.23 -17.61
C ARG A 95 -5.50 -15.32 -18.65
N GLN A 96 -4.31 -15.41 -19.23
CA GLN A 96 -3.85 -16.55 -20.04
C GLN A 96 -3.44 -17.76 -19.16
N PRO A 97 -3.36 -18.99 -19.71
CA PRO A 97 -2.94 -20.21 -19.00
C PRO A 97 -1.66 -20.06 -18.17
N VAL A 98 -0.67 -19.32 -18.69
CA VAL A 98 0.61 -19.09 -17.98
C VAL A 98 0.44 -18.31 -16.68
N HIS A 99 -0.54 -17.42 -16.57
CA HIS A 99 -0.81 -16.71 -15.32
C HIS A 99 -1.40 -17.64 -14.25
N PHE A 100 -2.32 -18.53 -14.63
CA PHE A 100 -2.87 -19.53 -13.72
C PHE A 100 -1.79 -20.50 -13.25
N ALA A 101 -0.99 -21.03 -14.19
CA ALA A 101 0.12 -21.91 -13.85
C ALA A 101 1.13 -21.23 -12.90
N ALA A 102 1.36 -19.92 -13.07
CA ALA A 102 2.22 -19.14 -12.19
C ALA A 102 1.62 -18.89 -10.81
N CYS A 103 0.32 -18.58 -10.74
CA CYS A 103 -0.46 -18.42 -9.50
C CYS A 103 -0.50 -19.71 -8.68
N ASP A 104 -0.77 -20.85 -9.32
CA ASP A 104 -1.04 -22.12 -8.66
C ASP A 104 0.23 -22.92 -8.32
N GLY A 105 1.41 -22.46 -8.75
CA GLY A 105 2.68 -23.13 -8.47
C GLY A 105 3.00 -24.28 -9.43
N HIS A 106 2.34 -24.38 -10.58
CA HIS A 106 2.41 -25.53 -11.49
C HIS A 106 3.60 -25.42 -12.47
N ILE A 107 4.81 -25.69 -11.99
CA ILE A 107 6.04 -25.64 -12.80
C ILE A 107 5.98 -26.57 -14.04
N PRO A 108 5.52 -27.84 -13.97
CA PRO A 108 5.43 -28.68 -15.17
C PRO A 108 4.52 -28.08 -16.25
N LEU A 109 3.41 -27.46 -15.83
CA LEU A 109 2.50 -26.78 -16.76
C LEU A 109 3.17 -25.56 -17.39
N LEU A 110 3.86 -24.73 -16.60
CA LEU A 110 4.66 -23.61 -17.12
C LEU A 110 5.70 -24.07 -18.15
N GLN A 111 6.39 -25.20 -17.90
CA GLN A 111 7.35 -25.77 -18.86
C GLN A 111 6.70 -26.08 -20.21
N VAL A 112 5.53 -26.73 -20.20
CA VAL A 112 4.80 -27.03 -21.43
C VAL A 112 4.37 -25.75 -22.14
N LEU A 113 3.78 -24.80 -21.42
CA LEU A 113 3.26 -23.57 -21.98
C LEU A 113 4.36 -22.69 -22.59
N LEU A 114 5.47 -22.47 -21.89
CA LEU A 114 6.57 -21.63 -22.37
C LEU A 114 7.32 -22.28 -23.55
N THR A 115 7.50 -23.61 -23.52
CA THR A 115 8.11 -24.34 -24.66
C THR A 115 7.23 -24.29 -25.91
N SER A 116 5.91 -24.14 -25.76
CA SER A 116 4.97 -23.99 -26.88
C SER A 116 5.00 -22.61 -27.55
N GLY A 117 5.80 -21.67 -27.04
CA GLY A 117 5.95 -20.32 -27.59
C GLY A 117 5.05 -19.26 -26.95
N VAL A 118 4.38 -19.56 -25.82
CA VAL A 118 3.68 -18.52 -25.05
C VAL A 118 4.71 -17.53 -24.48
N ASN A 119 4.45 -16.24 -24.66
CA ASN A 119 5.33 -15.19 -24.14
C ASN A 119 5.32 -15.19 -22.60
N VAL A 120 6.49 -15.37 -21.99
CA VAL A 120 6.70 -15.34 -20.53
C VAL A 120 6.29 -14.00 -19.90
N ASN A 121 6.34 -12.91 -20.68
CA ASN A 121 5.97 -11.56 -20.28
C ASN A 121 4.59 -11.14 -20.81
N THR A 122 3.73 -12.10 -21.14
CA THR A 122 2.36 -11.77 -21.54
C THR A 122 1.64 -10.99 -20.44
N LEU A 123 0.71 -10.13 -20.84
CA LEU A 123 -0.04 -9.27 -19.93
C LEU A 123 -1.47 -9.79 -19.79
N ASP A 124 -2.02 -9.67 -18.57
CA ASP A 124 -3.46 -9.78 -18.32
C ASP A 124 -4.16 -8.41 -18.53
N ALA A 125 -5.47 -8.33 -18.27
CA ALA A 125 -6.25 -7.10 -18.48
C ALA A 125 -5.84 -5.93 -17.58
N GLU A 126 -5.13 -6.19 -16.48
CA GLU A 126 -4.59 -5.18 -15.57
C GLU A 126 -3.08 -4.95 -15.82
N GLU A 127 -2.59 -5.40 -16.98
CA GLU A 127 -1.20 -5.32 -17.40
C GLU A 127 -0.23 -6.07 -16.47
N ARG A 128 -0.70 -7.10 -15.75
CA ARG A 128 0.17 -7.93 -14.91
C ARG A 128 0.73 -9.11 -15.70
N THR A 129 1.99 -9.44 -15.44
CA THR A 129 2.68 -10.60 -16.00
C THR A 129 2.49 -11.86 -15.15
N PRO A 130 2.81 -13.07 -15.67
CA PRO A 130 2.88 -14.27 -14.83
C PRO A 130 3.78 -14.11 -13.61
N LEU A 131 4.85 -13.31 -13.71
CA LEU A 131 5.75 -13.03 -12.60
C LEU A 131 5.09 -12.19 -11.48
N HIS A 132 4.20 -11.24 -11.82
CA HIS A 132 3.38 -10.53 -10.83
C HIS A 132 2.49 -11.49 -10.05
N TRP A 133 1.87 -12.45 -10.74
CA TRP A 133 1.01 -13.44 -10.10
C TRP A 133 1.80 -14.39 -9.20
N ALA A 134 2.97 -14.86 -9.66
CA ALA A 134 3.88 -15.64 -8.82
C ALA A 134 4.34 -14.85 -7.58
N ALA A 135 4.61 -13.55 -7.74
CA ALA A 135 4.98 -12.66 -6.64
C ALA A 135 3.84 -12.52 -5.62
N THR A 136 2.62 -12.26 -6.09
CA THR A 136 1.42 -12.12 -5.25
C THR A 136 1.16 -13.39 -4.42
N PHE A 137 1.25 -14.57 -5.05
CA PHE A 137 0.94 -15.83 -4.38
C PHE A 137 2.12 -16.48 -3.65
N GLY A 138 3.27 -15.81 -3.56
CA GLY A 138 4.41 -16.35 -2.80
C GLY A 138 5.14 -17.51 -3.49
N GLN A 139 4.98 -17.67 -4.81
CA GLN A 139 5.44 -18.83 -5.56
C GLN A 139 6.93 -18.71 -5.93
N HIS A 140 7.80 -18.93 -4.95
CA HIS A 140 9.25 -18.73 -5.08
C HIS A 140 9.92 -19.54 -6.19
N GLU A 141 9.65 -20.85 -6.28
CA GLU A 141 10.27 -21.71 -7.29
C GLU A 141 9.72 -21.44 -8.70
N VAL A 142 8.44 -21.04 -8.80
CA VAL A 142 7.88 -20.55 -10.07
C VAL A 142 8.55 -19.26 -10.51
N ALA A 143 8.73 -18.29 -9.61
CA ALA A 143 9.36 -17.03 -9.95
C ALA A 143 10.80 -17.25 -10.47
N LYS A 144 11.59 -18.12 -9.82
CA LYS A 144 12.90 -18.53 -10.33
C LYS A 144 12.83 -19.10 -11.73
N TYR A 145 11.86 -20.00 -11.97
CA TYR A 145 11.69 -20.63 -13.27
C TYR A 145 11.29 -19.61 -14.36
N LEU A 146 10.35 -18.71 -14.06
CA LEU A 146 9.95 -17.65 -14.99
C LEU A 146 11.13 -16.75 -15.33
N ILE A 147 11.94 -16.34 -14.34
CA ILE A 147 13.15 -15.53 -14.56
C ILE A 147 14.17 -16.27 -15.43
N SER A 148 14.40 -17.57 -15.19
CA SER A 148 15.33 -18.35 -16.02
C SER A 148 14.83 -18.54 -17.47
N CYS A 149 13.52 -18.42 -17.68
CA CYS A 149 12.89 -18.36 -19.00
C CYS A 149 12.84 -16.94 -19.61
N GLY A 150 13.46 -15.94 -19.00
CA GLY A 150 13.54 -14.57 -19.53
C GLY A 150 12.39 -13.65 -19.12
N ALA A 151 11.69 -13.94 -18.01
CA ALA A 151 10.74 -13.00 -17.44
C ALA A 151 11.44 -11.70 -17.03
N ASN A 152 10.86 -10.57 -17.42
CA ASN A 152 11.35 -9.25 -17.01
C ASN A 152 10.83 -8.91 -15.61
N VAL A 153 11.75 -8.76 -14.66
CA VAL A 153 11.47 -8.46 -13.25
C VAL A 153 10.97 -7.02 -13.01
N ASN A 154 11.08 -6.15 -14.01
CA ASN A 154 10.81 -4.70 -13.92
C ASN A 154 9.57 -4.26 -14.70
N ILE A 155 8.77 -5.18 -15.24
CA ILE A 155 7.50 -4.78 -15.87
C ILE A 155 6.61 -4.18 -14.78
N ASP A 156 6.10 -2.98 -15.04
CA ASP A 156 5.10 -2.32 -14.24
C ASP A 156 3.71 -2.67 -14.77
N ALA A 157 2.78 -3.00 -13.87
CA ALA A 157 1.39 -3.15 -14.22
C ALA A 157 0.76 -1.75 -14.35
N ALA A 158 0.88 -1.12 -15.51
CA ALA A 158 0.55 0.31 -15.64
C ALA A 158 -0.94 0.60 -15.42
N GLN A 159 -1.87 -0.35 -15.63
CA GLN A 159 -3.27 -0.19 -15.18
C GLN A 159 -3.44 -0.32 -13.67
N ASN A 160 -2.60 -1.10 -12.99
CA ASN A 160 -2.63 -1.31 -11.55
C ASN A 160 -1.62 -0.41 -10.82
N ASN A 161 -1.73 0.90 -11.03
CA ASN A 161 -0.87 1.92 -10.43
C ASN A 161 0.64 1.80 -10.72
N GLY A 162 1.08 1.01 -11.70
CA GLY A 162 2.53 0.84 -11.96
C GLY A 162 3.21 -0.08 -10.95
N PHE A 163 2.44 -0.97 -10.31
CA PHE A 163 3.01 -1.97 -9.39
C PHE A 163 3.94 -2.92 -10.13
N THR A 164 5.15 -3.12 -9.60
CA THR A 164 6.11 -4.12 -10.12
C THR A 164 5.98 -5.45 -9.36
N PRO A 165 6.57 -6.56 -9.84
CA PRO A 165 6.61 -7.82 -9.08
C PRO A 165 7.23 -7.67 -7.69
N LEU A 166 8.23 -6.78 -7.55
CA LEU A 166 8.85 -6.48 -6.26
C LEU A 166 7.87 -5.79 -5.29
N HIS A 167 7.05 -4.84 -5.78
CA HIS A 167 5.98 -4.24 -4.98
C HIS A 167 4.97 -5.30 -4.50
N ALA A 168 4.54 -6.20 -5.39
CA ALA A 168 3.60 -7.27 -5.05
C ALA A 168 4.15 -8.22 -3.98
N ALA A 169 5.42 -8.64 -4.10
CA ALA A 169 6.07 -9.49 -3.11
C ALA A 169 6.22 -8.78 -1.75
N ALA A 170 6.58 -7.50 -1.75
CA ALA A 170 6.73 -6.72 -0.52
C ALA A 170 5.39 -6.44 0.17
N CYS A 171 4.33 -6.14 -0.60
CA CYS A 171 2.98 -5.91 -0.08
C CYS A 171 2.43 -7.11 0.69
N LEU A 172 2.82 -8.33 0.30
CA LEU A 172 2.33 -9.57 0.91
C LEU A 172 3.37 -10.27 1.80
N GLY A 173 4.49 -9.61 2.11
CA GLY A 173 5.46 -10.10 3.08
C GLY A 173 6.36 -11.25 2.58
N HIS A 174 6.49 -11.43 1.26
CA HIS A 174 7.26 -12.52 0.68
C HIS A 174 8.76 -12.20 0.59
N THR A 175 9.46 -12.20 1.74
CA THR A 175 10.88 -11.81 1.85
C THR A 175 11.81 -12.58 0.90
N LYS A 176 11.59 -13.89 0.71
CA LYS A 176 12.42 -14.73 -0.19
C LYS A 176 12.29 -14.30 -1.66
N LEU A 177 11.08 -13.90 -2.07
CA LEU A 177 10.82 -13.39 -3.42
C LEU A 177 11.41 -12.00 -3.60
N CYS A 178 11.26 -11.12 -2.60
CA CYS A 178 11.91 -9.80 -2.64
C CYS A 178 13.42 -9.95 -2.86
N LYS A 179 14.06 -10.86 -2.12
CA LYS A 179 15.49 -11.15 -2.27
C LYS A 179 15.81 -11.66 -3.67
N LEU A 180 15.04 -12.63 -4.16
CA LEU A 180 15.22 -13.18 -5.51
C LEU A 180 15.15 -12.09 -6.58
N PHE A 181 14.16 -11.20 -6.50
CA PHE A 181 13.97 -10.14 -7.49
C PHE A 181 15.11 -9.12 -7.44
N LEU A 182 15.55 -8.71 -6.26
CA LEU A 182 16.70 -7.81 -6.10
C LEU A 182 18.00 -8.43 -6.67
N GLU A 183 18.25 -9.72 -6.41
CA GLU A 183 19.39 -10.46 -6.97
C GLU A 183 19.37 -10.53 -8.51
N HIS A 184 18.18 -10.38 -9.13
CA HIS A 184 18.00 -10.41 -10.59
C HIS A 184 17.75 -9.02 -11.19
N GLY A 185 18.14 -7.95 -10.48
CA GLY A 185 18.12 -6.59 -11.02
C GLY A 185 16.76 -5.90 -10.99
N ALA A 186 15.88 -6.28 -10.05
CA ALA A 186 14.68 -5.51 -9.79
C ALA A 186 15.04 -4.08 -9.38
N ALA A 187 14.40 -3.10 -10.02
CA ALA A 187 14.66 -1.70 -9.80
C ALA A 187 14.06 -1.26 -8.46
N ILE A 188 14.95 -1.12 -7.47
CA ILE A 188 14.61 -0.98 -6.05
C ILE A 188 13.87 0.31 -5.68
N ASN A 189 14.08 1.36 -6.47
CA ASN A 189 13.52 2.70 -6.25
C ASN A 189 12.42 3.05 -7.26
N GLU A 190 11.93 2.08 -8.05
CA GLU A 190 10.74 2.31 -8.86
C GLU A 190 9.58 2.67 -7.95
N ALA A 191 8.85 3.68 -8.38
CA ALA A 191 7.70 4.20 -7.67
C ALA A 191 6.45 3.95 -8.50
N ASP A 192 5.38 3.60 -7.81
CA ASP A 192 4.06 3.51 -8.40
C ASP A 192 3.53 4.92 -8.77
N LYS A 193 2.32 5.02 -9.33
CA LYS A 193 1.70 6.29 -9.75
C LYS A 193 1.51 7.29 -8.61
N ASP A 194 1.43 6.82 -7.37
CA ASP A 194 1.28 7.63 -6.16
C ASP A 194 2.64 7.95 -5.52
N GLY A 195 3.75 7.58 -6.18
CA GLY A 195 5.11 7.78 -5.70
C GLY A 195 5.55 6.76 -4.65
N TRP A 196 4.79 5.68 -4.45
CA TRP A 196 5.14 4.65 -3.49
C TRP A 196 6.19 3.71 -4.05
N THR A 197 7.34 3.68 -3.39
CA THR A 197 8.37 2.66 -3.65
C THR A 197 8.11 1.40 -2.84
N THR A 198 8.83 0.32 -3.16
CA THR A 198 8.78 -0.93 -2.39
C THR A 198 9.13 -0.71 -0.91
N LEU A 199 10.02 0.24 -0.59
CA LEU A 199 10.34 0.62 0.79
C LEU A 199 9.13 1.21 1.52
N HIS A 200 8.33 2.07 0.85
CA HIS A 200 7.10 2.61 1.43
C HIS A 200 6.07 1.52 1.69
N VAL A 201 5.87 0.62 0.73
CA VAL A 201 4.95 -0.53 0.86
C VAL A 201 5.37 -1.43 2.03
N ALA A 202 6.64 -1.85 2.09
CA ALA A 202 7.14 -2.68 3.19
C ALA A 202 7.04 -1.99 4.56
N SER A 203 7.20 -0.66 4.61
CA SER A 203 7.05 0.14 5.83
C SER A 203 5.59 0.25 6.29
N CYS A 204 4.65 0.39 5.34
CA CYS A 204 3.22 0.43 5.60
C CYS A 204 2.69 -0.87 6.18
N TYR A 205 3.09 -2.00 5.60
CA TYR A 205 2.66 -3.34 6.03
C TYR A 205 3.53 -3.93 7.14
N TYR A 206 4.51 -3.16 7.64
CA TYR A 206 5.32 -3.54 8.79
C TYR A 206 6.12 -4.85 8.57
N TYR A 207 6.89 -4.90 7.49
CA TYR A 207 7.80 -6.01 7.20
C TYR A 207 9.27 -5.62 7.44
N PRO A 208 9.77 -5.63 8.69
CA PRO A 208 11.14 -5.19 9.01
C PRO A 208 12.22 -5.98 8.28
N ASP A 209 12.01 -7.29 8.04
CA ASP A 209 12.96 -8.10 7.27
C ASP A 209 13.07 -7.64 5.81
N ILE A 210 11.96 -7.20 5.21
CA ILE A 210 11.93 -6.67 3.84
C ILE A 210 12.50 -5.25 3.83
N VAL A 211 12.15 -4.40 4.79
CA VAL A 211 12.74 -3.06 4.93
C VAL A 211 14.26 -3.17 5.04
N LYS A 212 14.77 -4.02 5.94
CA LYS A 212 16.20 -4.26 6.09
C LYS A 212 16.83 -4.75 4.78
N LEU A 213 16.23 -5.74 4.13
CA LEU A 213 16.70 -6.24 2.85
C LEU A 213 16.79 -5.14 1.79
N LEU A 214 15.79 -4.26 1.69
CA LEU A 214 15.78 -3.15 0.74
C LEU A 214 16.86 -2.11 1.07
N LEU A 215 17.03 -1.75 2.34
CA LEU A 215 18.07 -0.83 2.78
C LEU A 215 19.47 -1.40 2.52
N ASP A 216 19.69 -2.69 2.78
CA ASP A 216 20.95 -3.39 2.50
C ASP A 216 21.30 -3.39 0.99
N HIS A 217 20.29 -3.30 0.11
CA HIS A 217 20.45 -3.21 -1.35
C HIS A 217 20.44 -1.76 -1.88
N GLY A 218 20.50 -0.75 -1.00
CA GLY A 218 20.62 0.66 -1.39
C GLY A 218 19.31 1.34 -1.76
N ALA A 219 18.18 0.93 -1.16
CA ALA A 219 16.92 1.65 -1.31
C ALA A 219 17.05 3.11 -0.83
N SER A 220 16.46 4.04 -1.57
CA SER A 220 16.47 5.47 -1.26
C SER A 220 15.57 5.76 -0.07
N VAL A 221 16.17 5.85 1.13
CA VAL A 221 15.45 6.02 2.40
C VAL A 221 14.63 7.31 2.48
N ASN A 222 15.07 8.37 1.77
CA ASN A 222 14.43 9.69 1.75
C ASN A 222 13.55 9.93 0.53
N GLN A 223 13.22 8.88 -0.24
CA GLN A 223 12.27 9.03 -1.33
C GLN A 223 10.90 9.45 -0.76
N GLU A 224 10.24 10.38 -1.45
CA GLU A 224 8.95 10.92 -1.05
C GLU A 224 7.86 10.41 -2.00
N THR A 225 6.69 10.07 -1.45
CA THR A 225 5.45 9.84 -2.21
C THR A 225 4.93 11.15 -2.81
N VAL A 226 3.85 11.09 -3.61
CA VAL A 226 3.16 12.29 -4.12
C VAL A 226 2.65 13.21 -2.99
N ASP A 227 2.34 12.65 -1.82
CA ASP A 227 1.96 13.40 -0.62
C ASP A 227 3.15 13.85 0.24
N LYS A 228 4.37 13.78 -0.31
CA LYS A 228 5.63 14.11 0.36
C LYS A 228 5.89 13.28 1.62
N GLN A 229 5.31 12.09 1.70
CA GLN A 229 5.53 11.19 2.81
C GLN A 229 6.77 10.35 2.52
N THR A 230 7.63 10.20 3.52
CA THR A 230 8.73 9.22 3.49
C THR A 230 8.29 7.92 4.14
N ALA A 231 9.07 6.85 3.97
CA ALA A 231 8.88 5.59 4.70
C ALA A 231 8.76 5.79 6.22
N LEU A 232 9.48 6.77 6.79
CA LEU A 232 9.36 7.10 8.21
C LEU A 232 7.99 7.66 8.55
N HIS A 233 7.40 8.55 7.74
CA HIS A 233 6.05 9.08 7.97
C HIS A 233 5.00 7.98 8.04
N ILE A 234 5.15 6.96 7.19
CA ILE A 234 4.20 5.86 7.07
C ILE A 234 4.32 4.89 8.25
N CYS A 235 5.54 4.57 8.70
CA CYS A 235 5.70 3.56 9.75
C CYS A 235 5.28 4.03 11.15
N VAL A 236 5.19 5.36 11.39
CA VAL A 236 4.85 5.93 12.71
C VAL A 236 3.45 5.54 13.17
N GLU A 237 2.52 5.30 12.25
CA GLU A 237 1.12 4.97 12.55
C GLU A 237 0.97 3.65 13.35
N ASN A 238 1.91 2.72 13.14
CA ASN A 238 1.81 1.34 13.60
C ASN A 238 2.56 1.02 14.91
N ARG A 239 2.99 2.04 15.69
CA ARG A 239 3.68 1.93 17.00
C ARG A 239 5.07 1.26 16.98
N ASP A 240 5.58 0.83 15.84
CA ASP A 240 6.79 0.02 15.82
C ASP A 240 8.10 0.83 15.77
N THR A 241 8.84 0.82 16.88
CA THR A 241 10.14 1.50 16.99
C THR A 241 11.31 0.76 16.33
N VAL A 242 11.17 -0.54 16.04
CA VAL A 242 12.22 -1.34 15.39
C VAL A 242 12.39 -0.90 13.94
N LEU A 243 11.29 -0.82 13.20
CA LEU A 243 11.30 -0.38 11.80
C LEU A 243 11.71 1.09 11.69
N ALA A 244 11.21 1.96 12.58
CA ALA A 244 11.69 3.34 12.66
C ALA A 244 13.19 3.41 12.95
N GLY A 245 13.71 2.56 13.84
CA GLY A 245 15.14 2.42 14.11
C GLY A 245 15.94 2.08 12.86
N MET A 246 15.50 1.07 12.09
CA MET A 246 16.13 0.69 10.82
C MET A 246 16.21 1.86 9.82
N LEU A 247 15.13 2.63 9.68
CA LEU A 247 15.09 3.78 8.78
C LEU A 247 16.00 4.93 9.26
N ILE A 248 16.07 5.17 10.57
CA ILE A 248 16.92 6.19 11.17
C ILE A 248 18.40 5.82 11.04
N GLU A 249 18.75 4.56 11.31
CA GLU A 249 20.10 4.04 11.12
C GLU A 249 20.55 4.11 9.65
N ALA A 250 19.61 3.95 8.71
CA ALA A 250 19.85 4.13 7.28
C ALA A 250 19.92 5.61 6.83
N GLY A 251 19.74 6.57 7.74
CA GLY A 251 19.89 8.00 7.44
C GLY A 251 18.63 8.69 6.91
N VAL A 252 17.44 8.25 7.32
CA VAL A 252 16.21 8.99 7.02
C VAL A 252 16.22 10.38 7.66
N ALA A 253 15.79 11.40 6.93
CA ALA A 253 15.67 12.76 7.41
C ALA A 253 14.41 12.90 8.28
N LEU A 254 14.61 13.09 9.59
CA LEU A 254 13.55 13.13 10.61
C LEU A 254 12.56 14.29 10.46
N ASN A 255 13.01 15.39 9.86
CA ASN A 255 12.30 16.68 9.85
C ASN A 255 11.69 17.02 8.49
N LEU A 256 11.68 16.06 7.54
CA LEU A 256 10.91 16.21 6.31
C LEU A 256 9.43 16.38 6.66
N LYS A 257 8.75 17.20 5.87
CA LYS A 257 7.34 17.52 6.06
C LYS A 257 6.55 16.96 4.90
N ASP A 258 5.46 16.27 5.22
CA ASP A 258 4.48 15.86 4.24
C ASP A 258 3.75 17.08 3.63
N LYS A 259 2.84 16.80 2.70
CA LYS A 259 2.04 17.81 2.00
C LYS A 259 1.12 18.62 2.93
N ARG A 260 0.90 18.19 4.18
CA ARG A 260 0.13 18.92 5.21
C ARG A 260 1.06 19.67 6.17
N GLY A 261 2.37 19.62 5.95
CA GLY A 261 3.39 20.20 6.81
C GLY A 261 3.74 19.35 8.04
N TYR A 262 3.20 18.14 8.17
CA TYR A 262 3.44 17.27 9.31
C TYR A 262 4.77 16.55 9.12
N THR A 263 5.61 16.54 10.16
CA THR A 263 6.77 15.65 10.23
C THR A 263 6.35 14.29 10.79
N ALA A 264 7.21 13.28 10.69
CA ALA A 264 7.00 11.99 11.36
C ALA A 264 6.73 12.15 12.87
N LEU A 265 7.38 13.12 13.53
CA LEU A 265 7.13 13.43 14.94
C LEU A 265 5.72 14.03 15.17
N HIS A 266 5.21 14.86 14.26
CA HIS A 266 3.82 15.33 14.35
C HIS A 266 2.83 14.18 14.27
N TRP A 267 3.05 13.21 13.36
CA TRP A 267 2.21 12.02 13.25
C TRP A 267 2.30 11.13 14.51
N ALA A 268 3.50 10.96 15.07
CA ALA A 268 3.68 10.24 16.33
C ALA A 268 2.88 10.88 17.48
N VAL A 269 2.88 12.20 17.56
CA VAL A 269 2.12 12.97 18.56
C VAL A 269 0.61 12.88 18.27
N TYR A 270 0.20 13.08 17.03
CA TYR A 270 -1.20 13.05 16.60
C TYR A 270 -1.87 11.70 16.89
N HIS A 271 -1.15 10.60 16.72
CA HIS A 271 -1.66 9.25 17.00
C HIS A 271 -1.41 8.77 18.44
N ASP A 272 -0.92 9.63 19.33
CA ASP A 272 -0.59 9.33 20.72
C ASP A 272 0.39 8.15 20.89
N LYS A 273 1.47 8.16 20.11
CA LYS A 273 2.51 7.11 20.13
C LYS A 273 3.66 7.50 21.05
N ILE A 274 3.41 7.54 22.36
CA ILE A 274 4.39 7.97 23.38
C ILE A 274 5.78 7.35 23.19
N LEU A 275 5.89 6.04 22.96
CA LEU A 275 7.18 5.38 22.77
C LEU A 275 7.91 5.86 21.51
N MET A 276 7.18 6.01 20.41
CA MET A 276 7.72 6.53 19.15
C MET A 276 8.15 7.99 19.28
N VAL A 277 7.37 8.81 19.99
CA VAL A 277 7.74 10.21 20.30
C VAL A 277 9.05 10.25 21.09
N LYS A 278 9.19 9.47 22.17
CA LYS A 278 10.46 9.38 22.92
C LYS A 278 11.61 8.94 22.02
N TYR A 279 11.37 7.96 21.17
CA TYR A 279 12.36 7.41 20.26
C TYR A 279 12.85 8.48 19.27
N LEU A 280 11.94 9.13 18.55
CA LEU A 280 12.26 10.19 17.60
C LEU A 280 12.98 11.39 18.25
N ILE A 281 12.56 11.80 19.46
CA ILE A 281 13.23 12.86 20.23
C ILE A 281 14.67 12.45 20.57
N ASN A 282 14.88 11.21 21.00
CA ASN A 282 16.21 10.71 21.34
C ASN A 282 17.17 10.72 20.14
N TYR A 283 16.65 10.59 18.91
CA TYR A 283 17.43 10.70 17.67
C TYR A 283 17.49 12.12 17.10
N GLY A 284 17.00 13.13 17.83
CA GLY A 284 17.15 14.54 17.45
C GLY A 284 16.09 15.08 16.50
N ALA A 285 14.87 14.51 16.50
CA ALA A 285 13.74 15.12 15.80
C ALA A 285 13.45 16.53 16.35
N ASP A 286 13.22 17.50 15.45
CA ASP A 286 13.02 18.90 15.83
C ASP A 286 11.63 19.12 16.44
N LEU A 287 11.64 19.52 17.71
CA LEU A 287 10.47 19.78 18.53
C LEU A 287 9.73 21.07 18.16
N ASN A 288 10.35 21.97 17.41
CA ASN A 288 9.83 23.30 17.11
C ASN A 288 9.28 23.41 15.68
N THR A 289 9.06 22.27 15.04
CA THR A 289 8.45 22.21 13.72
C THR A 289 6.96 22.59 13.80
N VAL A 290 6.47 23.25 12.75
CA VAL A 290 5.06 23.62 12.58
C VAL A 290 4.49 23.01 11.31
N ASN A 291 3.21 22.63 11.35
CA ASN A 291 2.48 22.18 10.16
C ASN A 291 2.00 23.37 9.29
N GLU A 292 1.28 23.09 8.20
CA GLU A 292 0.76 24.15 7.31
C GLU A 292 -0.20 25.12 8.01
N LYS A 293 -0.89 24.67 9.07
CA LYS A 293 -1.77 25.50 9.90
C LYS A 293 -1.02 26.30 10.96
N GLN A 294 0.32 26.33 10.89
CA GLN A 294 1.21 26.94 11.89
C GLN A 294 1.10 26.28 13.28
N GLN A 295 0.59 25.06 13.37
CA GLN A 295 0.44 24.37 14.64
C GLN A 295 1.72 23.61 14.97
N GLY A 296 2.27 23.84 16.17
CA GLY A 296 3.40 23.08 16.70
C GLY A 296 3.00 21.72 17.28
N LEU A 297 3.97 20.98 17.81
CA LEU A 297 3.74 19.66 18.41
C LEU A 297 2.82 19.72 19.63
N LEU A 298 2.98 20.71 20.51
CA LEU A 298 2.13 20.86 21.70
C LEU A 298 0.68 21.18 21.34
N GLU A 299 0.46 22.04 20.35
CA GLU A 299 -0.89 22.30 19.83
C GLU A 299 -1.50 21.05 19.21
N THR A 300 -0.70 20.28 18.47
CA THR A 300 -1.13 18.99 17.92
C THR A 300 -1.55 18.02 19.02
N ALA A 301 -0.77 17.90 20.10
CA ALA A 301 -1.11 17.07 21.26
C ALA A 301 -2.38 17.54 21.98
N LEU A 302 -2.57 18.86 22.11
CA LEU A 302 -3.76 19.46 22.73
C LEU A 302 -5.05 19.10 22.00
N THR A 303 -5.01 18.91 20.67
CA THR A 303 -6.20 18.45 19.92
C THR A 303 -6.71 17.08 20.33
N GLN A 304 -5.84 16.23 20.89
CA GLN A 304 -6.18 14.86 21.33
C GLN A 304 -6.46 14.77 22.84
N ALA A 305 -6.27 15.86 23.59
CA ALA A 305 -6.50 15.96 25.04
C ALA A 305 -5.70 14.96 25.93
N ASP A 306 -4.59 14.39 25.43
CA ASP A 306 -3.73 13.51 26.24
C ASP A 306 -2.74 14.30 27.10
N THR A 307 -2.89 14.20 28.42
CA THR A 307 -2.05 14.93 29.40
C THR A 307 -0.61 14.38 29.47
N ASN A 308 -0.41 13.08 29.24
CA ASN A 308 0.91 12.46 29.30
C ASN A 308 1.78 12.88 28.12
N MET A 309 1.20 12.94 26.91
CA MET A 309 1.91 13.42 25.72
C MET A 309 2.36 14.88 25.88
N ILE A 310 1.49 15.74 26.40
CA ILE A 310 1.79 17.14 26.66
C ILE A 310 2.93 17.28 27.68
N GLN A 311 2.86 16.54 28.79
CA GLN A 311 3.90 16.54 29.81
C GLN A 311 5.25 16.07 29.25
N LEU A 312 5.23 15.05 28.40
CA LEU A 312 6.43 14.53 27.74
C LEU A 312 7.07 15.56 26.81
N LEU A 313 6.28 16.16 25.93
CA LEU A 313 6.77 17.17 24.98
C LEU A 313 7.29 18.42 25.71
N HIS A 314 6.58 18.85 26.76
CA HIS A 314 7.03 19.95 27.61
C HIS A 314 8.36 19.62 28.32
N ALA A 315 8.47 18.41 28.90
CA ALA A 315 9.71 17.97 29.54
C ALA A 315 10.88 17.82 28.55
N ALA A 316 10.59 17.48 27.29
CA ALA A 316 11.57 17.43 26.22
C ALA A 316 11.98 18.82 25.68
N GLY A 317 11.28 19.89 26.09
CA GLY A 317 11.58 21.27 25.70
C GLY A 317 10.90 21.72 24.40
N ALA A 318 9.78 21.10 24.01
CA ALA A 318 8.98 21.58 22.89
C ALA A 318 8.41 22.98 23.20
N ASN A 319 8.60 23.93 22.28
CA ASN A 319 8.14 25.29 22.47
C ASN A 319 6.62 25.39 22.29
N ILE A 320 5.95 26.09 23.21
CA ILE A 320 4.51 26.39 23.13
C ILE A 320 4.22 27.36 21.98
N TYR A 321 5.20 28.18 21.59
CA TYR A 321 5.09 29.20 20.55
C TYR A 321 6.31 29.21 19.63
N PRO A 322 6.42 28.27 18.67
CA PRO A 322 7.58 28.17 17.77
C PRO A 322 7.84 29.47 16.96
N GLU A 323 6.82 30.32 16.76
CA GLU A 323 6.94 31.62 16.09
C GLU A 323 7.75 32.69 16.87
N LEU A 324 7.92 32.55 18.19
CA LEU A 324 8.55 33.57 19.05
C LEU A 324 10.10 33.51 19.06
N ASN A 325 10.75 32.79 18.14
CA ASN A 325 12.22 32.67 18.10
C ASN A 325 12.97 33.78 17.35
N SER A 326 12.30 34.86 16.93
CA SER A 326 12.97 36.08 16.47
C SER A 326 13.44 36.92 17.67
N HIS A 327 14.65 37.49 17.59
CA HIS A 327 15.42 38.13 18.70
C HIS A 327 14.67 39.13 19.61
N ASN A 328 13.49 39.63 19.23
CA ASN A 328 12.65 40.53 20.02
C ASN A 328 11.83 39.86 21.13
N HIS A 329 11.72 38.54 21.15
CA HIS A 329 10.82 37.84 22.06
C HIS A 329 11.51 37.14 23.23
N ILE A 330 12.85 37.14 23.32
CA ILE A 330 13.60 36.50 24.42
C ILE A 330 13.23 37.08 25.79
N GLN A 331 12.97 38.40 25.87
CA GLN A 331 12.47 39.04 27.09
C GLN A 331 11.02 38.66 27.42
N GLN A 332 10.17 38.46 26.41
CA GLN A 332 8.80 37.96 26.61
C GLN A 332 8.79 36.49 27.01
N ILE A 333 9.69 35.67 26.48
CA ILE A 333 9.89 34.25 26.86
C ILE A 333 10.34 34.13 28.31
N HIS A 334 11.25 34.98 28.80
CA HIS A 334 11.64 35.00 30.21
C HIS A 334 10.47 35.37 31.14
N THR A 335 9.63 36.31 30.71
CA THR A 335 8.45 36.76 31.46
C THR A 335 7.33 35.69 31.44
N LEU A 336 7.17 34.99 30.32
CA LEU A 336 6.21 33.90 30.14
C LEU A 336 6.64 32.64 30.90
N ARG A 337 7.93 32.30 30.98
CA ARG A 337 8.45 31.21 31.84
C ARG A 337 8.25 31.48 33.33
N GLN A 338 8.38 32.73 33.78
CA GLN A 338 8.01 33.12 35.15
C GLN A 338 6.49 33.01 35.40
N PHE A 339 5.68 33.24 34.37
CA PHE A 339 4.22 33.04 34.41
C PHE A 339 3.84 31.55 34.41
N GLU A 340 4.54 30.70 33.64
CA GLU A 340 4.34 29.25 33.58
C GLU A 340 4.61 28.55 34.91
N ASN A 341 5.70 28.89 35.59
CA ASN A 341 5.99 28.32 36.92
C ASN A 341 4.90 28.65 37.96
N ASN A 342 4.20 29.79 37.80
CA ASN A 342 3.07 30.16 38.66
C ASN A 342 1.74 29.55 38.20
N CYS A 343 1.54 29.34 36.90
CA CYS A 343 0.34 28.73 36.33
C CYS A 343 0.32 27.20 36.51
N TYR A 344 1.42 26.49 36.27
CA TYR A 344 1.49 25.01 36.40
C TYR A 344 1.26 24.51 37.84
N VAL A 345 1.66 25.29 38.86
CA VAL A 345 1.36 24.97 40.26
C VAL A 345 -0.13 25.18 40.60
N SER A 346 -0.84 26.02 39.84
CA SER A 346 -2.25 26.38 40.09
C SER A 346 -3.25 25.79 39.10
N ILE A 347 -2.82 25.08 38.06
CA ILE A 347 -3.68 24.26 37.20
C ILE A 347 -4.03 22.97 37.98
N ASN A 348 -4.71 23.16 39.11
CA ASN A 348 -5.35 22.11 39.89
C ASN A 348 -6.63 21.71 39.16
N ARG A 349 -6.85 20.38 39.07
CA ARG A 349 -8.09 19.56 38.90
C ARG A 349 -9.34 20.19 38.21
N ASN A 350 -9.70 21.41 38.58
CA ASN A 350 -10.85 22.18 38.11
C ASN A 350 -10.74 22.63 36.64
N VAL A 351 -9.52 22.90 36.13
CA VAL A 351 -9.32 23.22 34.70
C VAL A 351 -9.49 21.96 33.84
N ILE A 352 -9.07 20.79 34.36
CA ILE A 352 -9.22 19.49 33.72
C ILE A 352 -10.69 19.06 33.70
N GLU A 353 -11.46 19.29 34.77
CA GLU A 353 -12.92 19.09 34.80
C GLU A 353 -13.70 20.06 33.88
N ALA A 354 -13.24 21.30 33.75
CA ALA A 354 -13.84 22.29 32.86
C ALA A 354 -13.55 21.99 31.37
N LEU A 355 -12.37 21.45 31.06
CA LEU A 355 -11.97 20.97 29.73
C LEU A 355 -12.85 19.80 29.26
N ALA A 356 -13.30 18.93 30.16
CA ALA A 356 -14.13 17.77 29.85
C ALA A 356 -15.59 18.11 29.50
N THR A 357 -16.09 19.32 29.79
CA THR A 357 -17.55 19.60 29.78
C THR A 357 -18.02 20.74 28.90
N ASN A 358 -17.17 21.68 28.45
CA ASN A 358 -17.66 22.79 27.61
C ASN A 358 -16.60 23.55 26.77
N PRO A 359 -16.52 23.31 25.44
CA PRO A 359 -15.54 23.96 24.55
C PRO A 359 -15.69 25.49 24.44
N ARG A 360 -16.90 26.03 24.60
CA ARG A 360 -17.14 27.49 24.55
C ARG A 360 -16.60 28.21 25.79
N LYS A 361 -16.62 27.53 26.94
CA LYS A 361 -16.13 28.06 28.21
C LYS A 361 -14.61 28.13 28.25
N LEU A 362 -13.93 27.24 27.51
CA LEU A 362 -12.48 27.29 27.27
C LEU A 362 -12.08 28.55 26.49
N GLN A 363 -12.78 28.85 25.40
CA GLN A 363 -12.54 30.04 24.58
C GLN A 363 -12.79 31.34 25.37
N GLU A 364 -13.82 31.34 26.21
CA GLU A 364 -14.18 32.47 27.07
C GLU A 364 -13.18 32.67 28.22
N LEU A 365 -12.73 31.61 28.89
CA LEU A 365 -11.74 31.68 29.97
C LEU A 365 -10.35 32.05 29.46
N CYS A 366 -9.91 31.49 28.32
CA CYS A 366 -8.66 31.88 27.68
C CYS A 366 -8.70 33.36 27.24
N SER A 367 -9.79 33.81 26.62
CA SER A 367 -9.92 35.22 26.19
C SER A 367 -10.06 36.21 27.34
N LEU A 368 -10.77 35.86 28.43
CA LEU A 368 -10.90 36.71 29.62
C LEU A 368 -9.59 36.81 30.43
N ARG A 369 -8.82 35.72 30.51
CA ARG A 369 -7.56 35.71 31.26
C ARG A 369 -6.44 36.42 30.52
N ILE A 370 -6.36 36.23 29.19
CA ILE A 370 -5.46 37.00 28.30
C ILE A 370 -5.76 38.52 28.42
N ARG A 371 -7.04 38.92 28.48
CA ARG A 371 -7.46 40.33 28.68
C ARG A 371 -7.09 40.91 30.04
N SER A 372 -7.12 40.10 31.10
CA SER A 372 -6.77 40.54 32.47
C SER A 372 -5.27 40.73 32.70
N CYS A 373 -4.42 40.18 31.81
CA CYS A 373 -2.97 40.16 31.96
C CYS A 373 -2.22 41.16 31.05
N LEU A 374 -2.94 41.90 30.19
CA LEU A 374 -2.38 43.01 29.41
C LEU A 374 -2.35 44.30 30.26
N LYS A 375 -1.20 45.00 30.30
CA LYS A 375 -1.10 46.31 30.96
C LYS A 375 -2.14 47.29 30.38
N PRO A 376 -2.70 48.24 31.16
CA PRO A 376 -3.82 49.10 30.76
C PRO A 376 -3.65 49.80 29.40
N ASN A 377 -2.41 50.14 29.04
CA ASN A 377 -2.11 50.85 27.78
C ASN A 377 -2.27 50.01 26.50
N TYR A 378 -2.30 48.67 26.59
CA TYR A 378 -2.55 47.79 25.43
C TYR A 378 -4.02 47.39 25.27
N GLN A 379 -4.89 47.71 26.24
CA GLN A 379 -6.32 47.39 26.17
C GLN A 379 -7.06 48.25 25.12
N GLN A 380 -6.53 49.42 24.75
CA GLN A 380 -7.18 50.33 23.79
C GLN A 380 -6.85 50.02 22.33
N GLN A 381 -5.73 49.35 22.02
CA GLN A 381 -5.31 49.07 20.64
C GLN A 381 -5.92 47.79 20.03
N VAL A 382 -6.57 46.94 20.82
CA VAL A 382 -7.20 45.67 20.34
C VAL A 382 -8.70 45.85 20.06
N ARG A 383 -9.20 47.09 19.97
CA ARG A 383 -10.64 47.33 19.69
C ARG A 383 -11.07 46.98 18.26
N PHE A 384 -10.17 46.70 17.33
CA PHE A 384 -10.50 46.56 15.90
C PHE A 384 -9.67 45.51 15.16
N LEU A 385 -9.59 44.28 15.65
CA LEU A 385 -9.22 43.15 14.79
C LEU A 385 -10.52 42.41 14.38
N PRO A 386 -10.92 42.46 13.11
CA PRO A 386 -12.08 41.71 12.64
C PRO A 386 -11.77 40.21 12.71
N LEU A 387 -12.76 39.44 13.14
CA LEU A 387 -12.76 37.98 13.04
C LEU A 387 -12.46 37.58 11.57
N PRO A 388 -11.56 36.61 11.31
CA PRO A 388 -11.34 36.06 9.98
C PRO A 388 -12.66 35.62 9.34
N ALA A 389 -12.81 35.94 8.05
CA ALA A 389 -14.07 35.80 7.33
C ALA A 389 -14.59 34.35 7.24
N GLU A 390 -13.75 33.34 7.50
CA GLU A 390 -14.17 31.93 7.47
C GLU A 390 -15.11 31.53 8.63
N MET A 391 -15.26 32.34 9.68
CA MET A 391 -16.20 32.06 10.78
C MET A 391 -17.66 32.45 10.49
N LYS A 392 -17.96 33.13 9.37
CA LYS A 392 -19.35 33.44 8.98
C LYS A 392 -20.05 32.28 8.26
N SER A 393 -19.29 31.38 7.63
CA SER A 393 -19.85 30.28 6.84
C SER A 393 -20.42 29.14 7.71
N TYR A 394 -19.92 28.98 8.94
CA TYR A 394 -20.36 27.91 9.83
C TYR A 394 -21.67 28.20 10.60
N VAL A 395 -22.19 29.42 10.50
CA VAL A 395 -23.48 29.82 11.11
C VAL A 395 -24.66 29.64 10.13
N ALA A 396 -24.41 29.35 8.86
CA ALA A 396 -25.46 29.21 7.84
C ALA A 396 -26.03 27.79 7.66
N LEU A 397 -25.43 26.74 8.24
CA LEU A 397 -25.95 25.36 8.18
C LEU A 397 -26.68 24.95 9.46
N LYS A 398 -27.57 25.81 9.95
CA LYS A 398 -28.52 25.47 11.04
C LYS A 398 -29.99 25.62 10.65
N HIS A 399 -30.27 25.73 9.34
CA HIS A 399 -31.61 25.63 8.77
C HIS A 399 -31.57 24.89 7.41
N LEU A 400 -31.33 23.58 7.50
CA LEU A 400 -31.74 22.45 6.67
C LEU A 400 -31.04 21.20 7.25
#